data_AF-A0A0G0CTT5-F1
#
_entry.id   AF-A0A0G0CTT5-F1
#
_cell.length_a   1.000
_cell.length_b   1.000
_cell.length_c   1.000
_cell.angle_alpha   90.00
_cell.angle_beta   90.00
_cell.angle_gamma   90.00
#
_symmetry.space_group_name_H-M   'P 1'
#
loop_
_entity.id
_entity.type
_entity.pdbx_description
1 polymer ?
#
loop_
_entity_poly.entity_id
_entity_poly.type
_entity_poly.pdbx_seq_one_letter_code
_entity_poly.pdbx_strand_id
1 'polypeptide(L)'
;MLSYSKVNKYLKVLFFILILLSLFFASWYVVNGDLTFSSDIARDFLLFGEITEKKFVLIGPKSSVMGLFHGPLWLYLNYPAYLIGNGNPLVVGVWWIILDAVFLVSVFFISKKLFNQKQSDIYCCCSSCN
;
A
#
# COMPACT_ATOMS: atom_id res chain seq x y z
N MET A 1 5.32 -31.10 -25.94
CA MET A 1 4.89 -29.69 -26.02
C MET A 1 3.61 -29.38 -25.23
N LEU A 2 2.67 -30.32 -25.04
CA LEU A 2 1.40 -30.10 -24.31
C LEU A 2 1.53 -29.99 -22.78
N SER A 3 2.58 -30.56 -22.17
CA SER A 3 2.80 -30.47 -20.72
C SER A 3 3.19 -29.04 -20.26
N TYR A 4 3.93 -28.31 -21.10
CA TYR A 4 4.44 -26.96 -20.77
C TYR A 4 3.32 -25.91 -20.61
N SER A 5 2.22 -26.05 -21.35
CA SER A 5 1.05 -25.17 -21.26
C SER A 5 0.26 -25.37 -19.96
N LYS A 6 0.09 -26.63 -19.53
CA LYS A 6 -0.64 -26.97 -18.29
C LYS A 6 0.10 -26.47 -17.05
N VAL A 7 1.42 -26.69 -16.98
CA VAL A 7 2.28 -26.19 -15.89
C VAL A 7 2.15 -24.68 -15.74
N ASN A 8 2.05 -23.94 -16.85
CA ASN A 8 1.87 -22.49 -16.84
C ASN A 8 0.53 -22.05 -16.24
N LYS A 9 -0.54 -22.85 -16.36
CA LYS A 9 -1.84 -22.57 -15.73
C LYS A 9 -1.77 -22.75 -14.22
N TYR A 10 -1.16 -23.85 -13.75
CA TYR A 10 -1.01 -24.10 -12.31
C TYR A 10 -0.07 -23.09 -11.65
N LEU A 11 1.02 -22.70 -12.32
CA LEU A 11 1.92 -21.64 -11.83
C LEU A 11 1.22 -20.28 -11.73
N LYS A 12 0.38 -19.90 -12.69
CA LYS A 12 -0.43 -18.67 -12.62
C LYS A 12 -1.43 -18.70 -11.47
N VAL A 13 -2.08 -19.84 -11.24
CA VAL A 13 -3.02 -20.00 -10.13
C VAL A 13 -2.27 -19.93 -8.79
N LEU A 14 -1.13 -20.62 -8.67
CA LEU A 14 -0.28 -20.55 -7.48
C LEU A 14 0.19 -19.12 -7.20
N PHE A 15 0.59 -18.39 -8.23
CA PHE A 15 0.99 -16.99 -8.13
C PHE A 15 -0.15 -16.09 -7.62
N PHE A 16 -1.35 -16.26 -8.16
CA PHE A 16 -2.53 -15.53 -7.70
C PHE A 16 -2.88 -15.86 -6.25
N ILE A 17 -2.75 -17.13 -5.86
CA ILE A 17 -2.93 -17.57 -4.46
C ILE A 17 -1.90 -16.91 -3.54
N LEU A 18 -0.63 -16.79 -3.95
CA LEU A 18 0.39 -16.14 -3.15
C LEU A 18 0.12 -14.65 -2.92
N ILE A 19 -0.36 -13.94 -3.94
CA ILE A 19 -0.79 -12.53 -3.80
C ILE A 19 -1.97 -12.41 -2.84
N LEU A 20 -2.97 -13.29 -2.97
CA LEU A 20 -4.11 -13.29 -2.04
C LEU A 20 -3.68 -13.60 -0.61
N LEU A 21 -2.72 -14.51 -0.44
CA LEU A 21 -2.16 -14.86 0.86
C LEU A 21 -1.36 -13.69 1.45
N SER A 22 -0.57 -12.97 0.66
CA SER A 22 0.17 -11.79 1.14
C SER A 22 -0.78 -10.68 1.54
N LEU A 23 -1.80 -10.40 0.73
CA LEU A 23 -2.85 -9.43 1.06
C LEU A 23 -3.60 -9.83 2.31
N PHE A 24 -3.87 -11.13 2.51
CA PHE A 24 -4.53 -11.62 3.71
C PHE A 24 -3.69 -11.39 4.97
N PHE A 25 -2.40 -11.73 4.95
CA PHE A 25 -1.50 -11.47 6.07
C PHE A 25 -1.29 -9.97 6.31
N ALA A 26 -1.18 -9.18 5.25
CA ALA A 26 -1.14 -7.71 5.32
C ALA A 26 -2.46 -7.10 5.80
N SER A 27 -3.58 -7.83 5.71
CA SER A 27 -4.86 -7.37 6.26
C SER A 27 -5.09 -7.81 7.70
N TRP A 28 -4.36 -8.84 8.15
CA TRP A 28 -4.58 -9.49 9.44
C TRP A 28 -4.45 -8.53 10.62
N TYR A 29 -3.46 -7.63 10.62
CA TYR A 29 -3.27 -6.67 11.72
C TYR A 29 -4.37 -5.62 11.77
N VAL A 30 -4.91 -5.19 10.62
CA VAL A 30 -6.02 -4.23 10.56
C VAL A 30 -7.31 -4.87 11.06
N VAL A 31 -7.58 -6.12 10.67
CA VAL A 31 -8.80 -6.85 11.06
C VAL A 31 -8.83 -7.15 12.57
N ASN A 32 -7.68 -7.42 13.19
CA ASN A 32 -7.59 -7.65 14.63
C ASN A 32 -7.55 -6.36 15.47
N GLY A 33 -7.49 -5.19 14.84
CA GLY A 33 -7.42 -3.91 15.54
C GLY A 33 -6.05 -3.59 16.13
N ASP A 34 -5.04 -4.41 15.86
CA ASP A 34 -3.66 -4.28 16.34
C ASP A 34 -2.85 -3.28 15.49
N LEU A 35 -3.44 -2.13 15.18
CA LEU A 35 -2.71 -1.07 14.51
C LEU A 35 -1.67 -0.49 15.47
N THR A 36 -0.40 -0.72 15.15
CA THR A 36 0.73 -0.11 15.85
C THR A 36 0.74 1.40 15.59
N PHE A 37 0.10 2.14 16.49
CA PHE A 37 0.01 3.59 16.41
C PHE A 37 1.34 4.24 16.82
N SER A 38 2.29 4.27 15.88
CA SER A 38 3.59 4.89 16.05
C SER A 38 3.50 6.42 16.17
N SER A 39 4.54 7.06 16.70
CA SER A 39 4.66 8.51 16.77
C SER A 39 4.51 9.19 15.40
N ASP A 40 5.00 8.56 14.33
CA ASP A 40 4.85 9.05 12.97
C ASP A 40 3.39 9.03 12.50
N ILE A 41 2.66 7.96 12.81
CA ILE A 41 1.23 7.85 12.47
C ILE A 41 0.43 8.85 13.30
N ALA A 42 0.71 8.97 14.60
CA ALA A 42 0.06 9.94 15.47
C ALA A 42 0.24 11.38 14.96
N ARG A 43 1.46 11.74 14.56
CA ARG A 43 1.77 13.04 13.94
C ARG A 43 0.95 13.26 12.67
N ASP A 44 0.90 12.27 11.78
CA ASP A 44 0.18 12.40 10.52
C ASP A 44 -1.33 12.58 10.75
N PHE A 45 -1.90 11.91 11.76
CA PHE A 45 -3.31 12.11 12.17
C PHE A 45 -3.60 13.51 12.69
N LEU A 46 -2.67 14.11 13.44
CA LEU A 46 -2.78 15.51 13.85
C LEU A 46 -2.76 16.44 12.62
N LEU A 47 -1.86 16.18 11.66
CA LEU A 47 -1.78 16.95 10.42
C LEU A 47 -3.03 16.81 9.55
N PHE A 48 -3.70 15.65 9.53
CA PHE A 48 -5.00 15.50 8.86
C PHE A 48 -6.09 16.36 9.50
N GLY A 49 -6.09 16.46 10.84
CA GLY A 49 -6.94 17.40 11.56
C GLY A 49 -6.66 18.84 11.13
N GLU A 50 -5.38 19.23 11.07
CA GLU A 50 -4.98 20.55 10.60
C GLU A 50 -5.37 20.82 9.14
N ILE A 51 -5.32 19.83 8.24
CA ILE A 51 -5.80 19.96 6.85
C ILE A 51 -7.32 20.19 6.80
N THR A 52 -8.06 19.65 7.76
CA THR A 52 -9.51 19.88 7.84
C THR A 52 -9.82 21.31 8.26
N GLU A 53 -9.00 21.88 9.15
CA GLU A 53 -9.13 23.27 9.62
C GLU A 53 -8.53 24.29 8.63
N LYS A 54 -7.41 23.94 7.97
CA LYS A 54 -6.66 24.79 7.03
C LYS A 54 -6.88 24.32 5.61
N LYS A 55 -7.32 25.22 4.72
CA LYS A 55 -7.64 24.86 3.32
C LYS A 55 -6.49 24.24 2.51
N PHE A 56 -5.23 24.58 2.82
CA PHE A 56 -4.06 24.07 2.08
C PHE A 56 -2.83 23.92 2.97
N VAL A 57 -2.23 22.73 2.94
CA VAL A 57 -0.93 22.42 3.55
C VAL A 57 0.10 22.22 2.43
N LEU A 58 1.16 23.03 2.45
CA LEU A 58 2.23 22.99 1.44
C LEU A 58 3.51 22.30 1.95
N ILE A 59 3.69 22.23 3.27
CA ILE A 59 4.83 21.59 3.91
C ILE A 59 4.32 20.30 4.58
N GLY A 60 4.92 19.17 4.23
CA GLY A 60 4.53 17.87 4.80
C GLY A 60 5.11 17.61 6.19
N PRO A 61 5.00 16.37 6.68
CA PRO A 61 5.42 16.02 8.03
C PRO A 61 6.92 16.22 8.22
N LYS A 62 7.31 16.66 9.42
CA LYS A 62 8.71 16.71 9.81
C LYS A 62 9.30 15.30 9.90
N SER A 63 10.50 15.12 9.40
CA SER A 63 11.25 13.88 9.60
C SER A 63 11.89 13.84 11.01
N SER A 64 12.56 12.74 11.33
CA SER A 64 13.41 12.62 12.53
C SER A 64 14.63 13.53 12.49
N VAL A 65 15.06 13.97 11.30
CA VAL A 65 16.14 14.93 11.10
C VAL A 65 15.58 16.35 11.24
N MET A 66 16.17 17.14 12.13
CA MET A 66 15.78 18.52 12.37
C MET A 66 15.91 19.36 11.09
N GLY A 67 14.87 20.11 10.74
CA GLY A 67 14.84 20.97 9.56
C GLY A 67 14.50 20.27 8.24
N LEU A 68 14.32 18.95 8.23
CA LEU A 68 13.91 18.20 7.03
C LEU A 68 12.42 17.85 7.10
N PHE A 69 11.69 18.25 6.06
CA PHE A 69 10.26 18.01 5.91
C PHE A 69 9.99 17.15 4.67
N HIS A 70 9.07 16.20 4.79
CA HIS A 70 8.59 15.42 3.66
C HIS A 70 7.65 16.26 2.78
N GLY A 71 7.44 15.83 1.54
CA GLY A 71 6.45 16.43 0.66
C GLY A 71 5.02 16.25 1.20
N PRO A 72 4.08 17.16 0.88
CA PRO A 72 2.71 17.07 1.39
C PRO A 72 1.87 16.00 0.66
N LEU A 73 2.38 15.41 -0.43
CA LEU A 73 1.68 14.41 -1.24
C LEU A 73 1.17 13.25 -0.38
N TRP A 74 1.99 12.75 0.56
CA TRP A 74 1.62 11.67 1.46
C TRP A 74 0.39 12.03 2.29
N LEU A 75 0.29 13.30 2.73
CA LEU A 75 -0.85 13.73 3.52
C LEU A 75 -2.12 13.77 2.67
N TYR A 76 -2.06 14.35 1.47
CA TYR A 76 -3.22 14.42 0.58
C TYR A 76 -3.67 13.06 0.04
N LEU A 77 -2.75 12.12 -0.13
CA LEU A 77 -3.08 10.75 -0.54
C LEU A 77 -3.89 10.00 0.52
N ASN A 78 -3.61 10.26 1.80
CA ASN A 78 -4.25 9.59 2.94
C ASN A 78 -5.45 10.37 3.51
N TYR A 79 -5.52 11.67 3.25
CA TYR A 79 -6.58 12.54 3.74
C TYR A 79 -8.01 12.07 3.40
N PRO A 80 -8.31 11.56 2.19
CA PRO A 80 -9.64 11.01 1.89
C PRO A 80 -10.03 9.86 2.82
N ALA A 81 -9.09 8.97 3.15
CA ALA A 81 -9.35 7.87 4.07
C ALA A 81 -9.59 8.34 5.50
N TYR A 82 -8.86 9.36 5.93
CA TYR A 82 -9.09 10.01 7.23
C TYR A 82 -10.50 10.63 7.31
N LEU A 83 -10.94 11.32 6.26
CA LEU A 83 -12.30 11.88 6.17
C LEU A 83 -13.39 10.81 6.20
N ILE A 84 -13.26 9.76 5.38
CA ILE A 84 -14.20 8.63 5.35
C ILE A 84 -14.25 7.94 6.71
N GLY A 85 -13.10 7.81 7.36
CA GLY A 85 -12.98 7.19 8.68
C GLY A 85 -13.38 8.07 9.85
N ASN A 86 -13.73 9.35 9.64
CA ASN A 86 -13.91 10.34 10.71
C ASN A 86 -12.77 10.31 11.75
N GLY A 87 -11.53 10.17 11.28
CA GLY A 87 -10.34 10.06 12.14
C GLY A 87 -10.09 8.69 12.75
N ASN A 88 -10.83 7.65 12.36
CA ASN A 88 -10.55 6.28 12.80
C ASN A 88 -9.29 5.72 12.12
N PRO A 89 -8.26 5.32 12.88
CA PRO A 89 -7.02 4.77 12.33
C PRO A 89 -7.20 3.45 11.57
N LEU A 90 -8.22 2.65 11.93
CA LEU A 90 -8.52 1.39 11.23
C LEU A 90 -8.89 1.62 9.77
N VAL A 91 -9.65 2.67 9.49
CA VAL A 91 -10.07 2.99 8.12
C VAL A 91 -8.89 3.42 7.26
N VAL A 92 -7.95 4.18 7.83
CA VAL A 92 -6.69 4.54 7.16
C VAL A 92 -5.79 3.32 6.96
N GLY A 93 -5.78 2.36 7.90
CA GLY A 93 -5.10 1.08 7.72
C GLY A 93 -5.67 0.27 6.55
N VAL A 94 -7.00 0.18 6.42
CA VAL A 94 -7.65 -0.46 5.26
C VAL A 94 -7.29 0.26 3.96
N TRP A 95 -7.20 1.60 4.00
CA TRP A 95 -6.79 2.39 2.84
C TRP A 95 -5.38 2.04 2.35
N TRP A 96 -4.44 1.81 3.27
CA TRP A 96 -3.08 1.38 2.90
C TRP A 96 -3.06 0.02 2.21
N ILE A 97 -3.90 -0.92 2.62
CA ILE A 97 -4.05 -2.23 1.94
C ILE A 97 -4.55 -2.03 0.50
N ILE A 98 -5.48 -1.09 0.29
CA ILE A 98 -5.97 -0.76 -1.06
C ILE A 98 -4.86 -0.14 -1.90
N LEU A 99 -4.09 0.79 -1.34
CA LEU A 99 -2.95 1.41 -2.03
C LEU A 99 -1.89 0.36 -2.41
N ASP A 100 -1.60 -0.57 -1.51
CA ASP A 100 -0.66 -1.67 -1.77
C ASP A 100 -1.17 -2.58 -2.89
N ALA A 101 -2.46 -2.96 -2.87
CA ALA A 101 -3.06 -3.73 -3.95
C ALA A 101 -2.99 -3.01 -5.31
N VAL A 102 -3.27 -1.70 -5.34
CA VAL A 102 -3.14 -0.88 -6.55
C VAL A 102 -1.70 -0.80 -7.02
N PHE A 103 -0.75 -0.69 -6.10
CA PHE A 103 0.68 -0.70 -6.40
C PHE A 103 1.11 -2.03 -7.04
N LEU A 104 0.73 -3.18 -6.44
CA LEU A 104 1.04 -4.50 -6.99
C LEU A 104 0.47 -4.69 -8.40
N VAL A 105 -0.76 -4.26 -8.64
CA VAL A 105 -1.38 -4.29 -9.98
C VAL A 105 -0.62 -3.39 -10.96
N SER A 106 -0.22 -2.20 -10.53
CA SER A 106 0.53 -1.25 -11.36
C SER A 106 1.91 -1.81 -11.74
N VAL A 107 2.62 -2.39 -10.77
CA VAL A 107 3.91 -3.08 -10.98
C VAL A 107 3.75 -4.23 -11.96
N PHE A 108 2.66 -5.00 -11.90
CA PHE A 108 2.39 -6.09 -12.84
C PHE A 108 2.27 -5.58 -14.28
N PHE A 109 1.49 -4.52 -14.50
CA PHE A 109 1.30 -3.96 -15.85
C PHE A 109 2.58 -3.35 -16.41
N ILE A 110 3.35 -2.65 -15.57
CA ILE A 110 4.62 -2.05 -15.98
C ILE A 110 5.64 -3.15 -16.30
N SER A 111 5.75 -4.16 -15.44
CA SER A 111 6.68 -5.27 -15.62
C SER A 111 6.37 -6.09 -16.86
N LYS A 112 5.08 -6.24 -17.22
CA LYS A 112 4.66 -6.89 -18.47
C LYS A 112 5.05 -6.11 -19.72
N LYS A 113 5.15 -4.78 -19.64
CA LYS A 113 5.61 -3.93 -20.76
C LYS A 113 7.12 -3.94 -20.91
N LEU A 114 7.85 -4.06 -19.82
CA LEU A 114 9.32 -4.02 -19.80
C LEU A 114 9.97 -5.39 -19.99
N PHE A 115 9.30 -6.47 -19.57
CA PHE A 115 9.88 -7.81 -19.54
C PHE A 115 8.96 -8.87 -20.13
N ASN A 116 9.55 -10.04 -20.39
CA ASN A 116 8.79 -11.24 -20.72
C ASN A 116 7.90 -11.69 -19.55
N GLN A 117 6.81 -12.40 -19.88
CA GLN A 117 5.75 -12.79 -18.94
C GLN A 117 6.27 -13.42 -17.62
N LYS A 118 7.31 -14.27 -17.69
CA LYS A 118 7.86 -14.96 -16.51
C LYS A 118 8.59 -14.02 -15.55
N GLN A 119 9.37 -13.08 -16.09
CA GLN A 119 10.10 -12.11 -15.29
C GLN A 119 9.12 -11.14 -14.61
N SER A 120 8.06 -10.74 -15.32
CA SER A 120 7.00 -9.89 -14.75
C SER A 120 6.33 -10.53 -13.54
N ASP A 121 6.00 -11.82 -13.62
CA ASP A 121 5.38 -12.54 -12.51
C ASP A 121 6.34 -12.61 -11.30
N ILE A 122 7.63 -12.90 -11.52
CA ILE A 122 8.65 -12.94 -10.46
C ILE A 122 8.81 -11.57 -9.77
N TYR A 123 8.87 -10.48 -10.55
CA TYR A 123 9.02 -9.13 -10.01
C TYR A 123 7.87 -8.74 -9.07
N CYS A 124 6.63 -9.04 -9.46
CA CYS A 124 5.49 -8.80 -8.58
C CYS A 124 5.54 -9.63 -7.30
N CYS A 125 5.94 -10.90 -7.39
CA CYS A 125 6.10 -11.75 -6.20
C CYS A 125 7.13 -11.16 -5.22
N CYS A 126 8.27 -10.70 -5.73
CA CYS A 126 9.30 -10.06 -4.90
C CYS A 126 8.79 -8.76 -4.25
N SER A 127 7.97 -7.98 -4.95
CA SER A 127 7.40 -6.74 -4.40
C SER A 127 6.39 -7.00 -3.28
N SER A 128 5.65 -8.11 -3.31
CA SER A 128 4.66 -8.47 -2.28
C SER A 128 5.26 -9.10 -1.01
N CYS A 129 6.54 -9.47 -1.01
CA CYS A 129 7.20 -10.14 0.12
C CYS A 129 7.96 -9.19 1.07
N ASN A 130 7.96 -7.88 0.81
CA ASN A 130 8.63 -6.87 1.61
C ASN A 130 7.66 -6.26 2.62
#